data_AF-A0A258K638-F1
#
_entry.id   AF-A0A258K638-F1
#
_cell.length_a   1.000
_cell.length_b   1.000
_cell.length_c   1.000
_cell.angle_alpha   90.00
_cell.angle_beta   90.00
_cell.angle_gamma   90.00
#
_symmetry.space_group_name_H-M   'P 1'
#
loop_
_entity.id
_entity.type
_entity.pdbx_description
1 polymer ?
#
loop_
_entity_poly.entity_id
_entity_poly.type
_entity_poly.pdbx_seq_one_letter_code
_entity_poly.pdbx_strand_id
1 'polypeptide(L)'
;MISRRAILAGLAAAGVLGVVAAPGAAFAQGNPPRLKVLTTFTVIADMARNVAGDAATVESITKPGAEIHNYQPTPGDLVRAQGAGLVLWNGLNLELWFEKFFRRLKNVPSAVVSDGVTPLGITEGPYNGKPNPHAWMSPDNALIYVDNIRAALSKADPANAA
;
A
#
# COMPACT_ATOMS: atom_id res chain seq x y z
N MET A 1 -73.07 64.85 -24.85
CA MET A 1 -71.91 64.17 -25.47
C MET A 1 -70.98 63.71 -24.36
N ILE A 2 -70.38 62.54 -24.57
CA ILE A 2 -69.39 61.84 -23.73
C ILE A 2 -69.99 60.96 -22.62
N SER A 3 -69.61 59.69 -22.73
CA SER A 3 -70.21 58.46 -22.21
C SER A 3 -69.72 58.06 -20.82
N ARG A 4 -70.63 57.45 -20.05
CA ARG A 4 -70.33 56.57 -18.91
C ARG A 4 -69.50 55.36 -19.36
N ARG A 5 -68.43 55.02 -18.63
CA ARG A 5 -68.00 53.63 -18.43
C ARG A 5 -67.48 53.43 -17.02
N ALA A 6 -67.94 52.33 -16.44
CA ALA A 6 -67.69 51.86 -15.11
C ALA A 6 -67.01 50.48 -15.18
N ILE A 7 -66.42 50.10 -14.04
CA ILE A 7 -66.10 48.77 -13.50
C ILE A 7 -64.88 47.98 -14.03
N LEU A 8 -64.19 47.39 -13.03
CA LEU A 8 -63.42 46.12 -12.94
C LEU A 8 -61.88 46.29 -12.89
N ALA A 9 -61.24 46.13 -11.73
CA ALA A 9 -60.90 44.89 -11.00
C ALA A 9 -59.63 44.19 -11.55
N GLY A 10 -58.64 43.99 -10.68
CA GLY A 10 -57.44 43.20 -10.98
C GLY A 10 -56.45 43.14 -9.81
N LEU A 11 -56.51 42.05 -9.03
CA LEU A 11 -55.48 41.64 -8.07
C LEU A 11 -54.14 41.40 -8.78
N ALA A 12 -53.03 41.81 -8.15
CA ALA A 12 -51.72 41.21 -8.38
C ALA A 12 -50.99 41.05 -7.04
N ALA A 13 -51.15 39.87 -6.43
CA ALA A 13 -50.32 39.42 -5.32
C ALA A 13 -48.95 39.02 -5.88
N ALA A 14 -47.90 39.76 -5.51
CA ALA A 14 -46.53 39.40 -5.84
C ALA A 14 -46.08 38.23 -4.95
N GLY A 15 -46.13 37.02 -5.49
CA GLY A 15 -45.56 35.83 -4.86
C GLY A 15 -44.04 35.90 -4.88
N VAL A 16 -43.44 36.07 -3.71
CA VAL A 16 -42.00 35.87 -3.50
C VAL A 16 -41.74 34.36 -3.52
N LEU A 17 -41.26 33.84 -4.65
CA LEU A 17 -40.69 32.49 -4.73
C LEU A 17 -39.34 32.51 -3.97
N GLY A 18 -39.39 32.11 -2.70
CA GLY A 18 -38.20 31.75 -1.94
C GLY A 18 -37.58 30.48 -2.52
N VAL A 19 -36.47 30.62 -3.24
CA VAL A 19 -35.61 29.50 -3.60
C VAL A 19 -35.00 28.96 -2.30
N VAL A 20 -35.55 27.87 -1.80
CA VAL A 20 -34.94 27.09 -0.71
C VAL A 20 -33.73 26.37 -1.32
N ALA A 21 -32.55 26.98 -1.17
CA ALA A 21 -31.29 26.30 -1.46
C ALA A 21 -31.10 25.18 -0.44
N ALA A 22 -31.45 23.96 -0.83
CA ALA A 22 -31.09 22.77 -0.07
C ALA A 22 -29.56 22.68 -0.01
N PRO A 23 -28.93 22.52 1.17
CA PRO A 23 -27.51 22.24 1.24
C PRO A 23 -27.30 20.87 0.60
N GLY A 24 -26.67 20.86 -0.58
CA GLY A 24 -26.21 19.64 -1.21
C GLY A 24 -25.30 18.92 -0.22
N ALA A 25 -25.69 17.71 0.18
CA ALA A 25 -24.83 16.84 0.95
C ALA A 25 -23.57 16.58 0.14
N ALA A 26 -22.48 17.24 0.51
CA ALA A 26 -21.16 16.92 0.03
C ALA A 26 -20.84 15.51 0.54
N PHE A 27 -21.07 14.50 -0.29
CA PHE A 27 -20.51 13.18 -0.06
C PHE A 27 -19.00 13.37 -0.07
N ALA A 28 -18.37 13.23 1.10
CA ALA A 28 -16.92 13.11 1.19
C ALA A 28 -16.52 11.95 0.27
N GLN A 29 -15.88 12.26 -0.85
CA GLN A 29 -15.19 11.24 -1.64
C GLN A 29 -14.11 10.67 -0.71
N GLY A 30 -14.39 9.53 -0.09
CA GLY A 30 -13.39 8.80 0.67
C GLY A 30 -12.22 8.52 -0.25
N ASN A 31 -11.00 8.74 0.23
CA ASN A 31 -9.80 8.40 -0.52
C ASN A 31 -9.92 6.96 -1.05
N PRO A 32 -9.51 6.70 -2.31
CA PRO A 32 -9.53 5.36 -2.85
C PRO A 32 -8.77 4.39 -1.92
N PRO A 33 -9.17 3.11 -1.88
CA PRO A 33 -8.50 2.13 -1.02
C PRO A 33 -7.00 2.08 -1.31
N ARG A 34 -6.18 2.28 -0.28
CA ARG A 34 -4.71 2.26 -0.42
C ARG A 34 -4.22 0.86 -0.75
N LEU A 35 -3.17 0.76 -1.56
CA LEU A 35 -2.48 -0.51 -1.80
C LEU A 35 -2.04 -1.10 -0.45
N LYS A 36 -2.40 -2.36 -0.18
CA LYS A 36 -1.89 -3.09 0.99
C LYS A 36 -0.62 -3.84 0.62
N VAL A 37 0.48 -3.53 1.29
CA VAL A 37 1.80 -4.15 1.10
C VAL A 37 2.17 -4.91 2.36
N LEU A 38 2.53 -6.18 2.22
CA LEU A 38 3.19 -6.92 3.29
C LEU A 38 4.68 -7.03 3.04
N THR A 39 5.46 -6.99 4.10
CA THR A 39 6.88 -7.34 4.08
C THR A 39 7.12 -8.56 4.97
N THR A 40 8.17 -9.32 4.71
CA THR A 40 8.52 -10.46 5.57
C THR A 40 8.92 -10.05 6.98
N PHE A 41 9.70 -8.97 7.11
CA PHE A 41 10.14 -8.46 8.40
C PHE A 41 10.23 -6.93 8.46
N THR A 42 10.51 -6.42 9.66
CA THR A 42 10.30 -5.02 10.05
C THR A 42 11.23 -4.02 9.37
N VAL A 43 12.46 -4.40 8.98
CA VAL A 43 13.39 -3.48 8.30
C VAL A 43 12.89 -3.15 6.90
N ILE A 44 12.49 -4.16 6.12
CA ILE A 44 11.88 -3.93 4.80
C ILE A 44 10.56 -3.16 4.96
N ALA A 45 9.78 -3.44 6.02
CA ALA A 45 8.56 -2.69 6.31
C ALA A 45 8.84 -1.19 6.46
N ASP A 46 9.94 -0.85 7.14
CA ASP A 46 10.30 0.53 7.39
C ASP A 46 10.79 1.25 6.13
N MET A 47 11.69 0.61 5.37
CA MET A 47 12.13 1.11 4.07
C MET A 47 10.91 1.34 3.14
N ALA A 48 10.01 0.36 3.06
CA ALA A 48 8.83 0.44 2.21
C ALA A 48 7.81 1.50 2.66
N ARG A 49 7.64 1.74 3.97
CA ARG A 49 6.82 2.87 4.46
C ARG A 49 7.38 4.22 4.02
N ASN A 50 8.69 4.40 4.10
CA ASN A 50 9.33 5.66 3.68
C ASN A 50 9.17 5.91 2.17
N VAL A 51 9.23 4.86 1.35
CA VAL A 51 9.00 4.99 -0.11
C VAL A 51 7.52 5.20 -0.43
N ALA A 52 6.62 4.47 0.24
CA ALA A 52 5.19 4.51 -0.07
C ALA A 52 4.48 5.78 0.41
N GLY A 53 4.96 6.38 1.51
CA GLY A 53 4.28 7.51 2.16
C GLY A 53 2.81 7.18 2.46
N ASP A 54 1.91 8.07 2.06
CA ASP A 54 0.47 7.90 2.26
C ASP A 54 -0.22 7.06 1.18
N ALA A 55 0.47 6.67 0.10
CA ALA A 55 -0.14 5.94 -1.02
C ALA A 55 -0.44 4.47 -0.71
N ALA A 56 0.32 3.85 0.20
CA ALA A 56 0.16 2.44 0.56
C ALA A 56 0.10 2.22 2.09
N THR A 57 -0.56 1.14 2.51
CA THR A 57 -0.47 0.64 3.88
C THR A 57 0.52 -0.51 3.93
N VAL A 58 1.62 -0.34 4.66
CA VAL A 58 2.72 -1.31 4.74
C VAL A 58 2.78 -1.97 6.12
N GLU A 59 2.65 -3.29 6.18
CA GLU A 59 2.72 -4.08 7.41
C GLU A 59 3.79 -5.19 7.31
N SER A 60 4.37 -5.57 8.45
CA SER A 60 5.33 -6.69 8.52
C SER A 60 4.62 -8.00 8.87
N ILE A 61 5.08 -9.12 8.31
CA ILE A 61 4.65 -10.47 8.71
C ILE A 61 5.18 -10.75 10.11
N THR A 62 6.50 -10.72 10.29
CA THR A 62 7.10 -10.91 11.61
C THR A 62 6.93 -9.67 12.48
N LYS A 63 6.77 -9.88 13.78
CA LYS A 63 6.70 -8.80 14.78
C LYS A 63 8.12 -8.31 15.14
N PRO A 64 8.26 -7.07 15.63
CA PRO A 64 9.54 -6.60 16.18
C PRO A 64 10.13 -7.60 17.19
N GLY A 65 11.41 -7.91 17.04
CA GLY A 65 12.13 -8.85 17.91
C GLY A 65 11.91 -10.33 17.62
N ALA A 66 11.05 -10.70 16.67
CA ALA A 66 10.94 -12.10 16.24
C ALA A 66 12.20 -12.53 15.46
N GLU A 67 12.62 -13.77 15.65
CA GLU A 67 13.61 -14.43 14.78
C GLU A 67 13.01 -14.56 13.37
N ILE A 68 13.78 -14.22 12.33
CA ILE A 68 13.27 -14.03 10.95
C ILE A 68 13.69 -15.12 9.97
N HIS A 69 14.78 -15.83 10.24
CA HIS A 69 15.32 -16.86 9.35
C HIS A 69 14.43 -18.11 9.34
N ASN A 70 14.08 -18.59 10.54
CA ASN A 70 13.32 -19.82 10.79
C ASN A 70 11.93 -19.55 11.37
N TYR A 71 11.43 -18.33 11.21
CA TYR A 71 10.07 -17.97 11.60
C TYR A 71 9.06 -19.01 11.13
N GLN A 72 8.05 -19.27 11.95
CA GLN A 72 6.97 -20.21 11.65
C GLN A 72 5.68 -19.43 11.36
N PRO A 73 5.30 -19.25 10.08
CA PRO A 73 4.10 -18.51 9.74
C PRO A 73 2.85 -19.16 10.30
N THR A 74 2.00 -18.31 10.86
CA THR A 74 0.69 -18.69 11.39
C THR A 74 -0.39 -18.66 10.31
N PRO A 75 -1.55 -19.30 10.53
CA PRO A 75 -2.71 -19.11 9.65
C PRO A 75 -3.13 -17.64 9.50
N GLY A 76 -2.97 -16.83 10.54
CA GLY A 76 -3.24 -15.39 10.48
C GLY A 76 -2.34 -14.67 9.49
N ASP A 77 -1.07 -15.06 9.37
CA ASP A 77 -0.13 -14.48 8.40
C ASP A 77 -0.54 -14.80 6.96
N LEU A 78 -1.03 -16.02 6.71
CA LEU A 78 -1.56 -16.41 5.41
C LEU A 78 -2.80 -15.58 5.04
N VAL A 79 -3.72 -15.38 5.98
CA VAL A 79 -4.91 -14.55 5.76
C VAL A 79 -4.50 -13.11 5.44
N ARG A 80 -3.56 -12.54 6.20
CA ARG A 80 -3.06 -11.17 5.94
C ARG A 80 -2.40 -11.06 4.57
N ALA A 81 -1.57 -12.04 4.19
CA ALA A 81 -0.84 -12.01 2.93
C ALA A 81 -1.73 -12.27 1.71
N GLN A 82 -2.76 -13.11 1.84
CA GLN A 82 -3.72 -13.36 0.77
C GLN A 82 -4.53 -12.11 0.39
N GLY A 83 -4.72 -11.19 1.33
CA GLY A 83 -5.36 -9.89 1.11
C GLY A 83 -4.40 -8.76 0.73
N ALA A 84 -3.10 -9.04 0.51
CA ALA A 84 -2.13 -8.03 0.11
C ALA A 84 -2.13 -7.85 -1.42
N GLY A 85 -1.93 -6.61 -1.86
CA GLY A 85 -1.69 -6.29 -3.28
C GLY A 85 -0.23 -6.49 -3.69
N LEU A 86 0.70 -6.61 -2.73
CA LEU A 86 2.12 -6.88 -2.97
C LEU A 86 2.77 -7.46 -1.70
N VAL A 87 3.67 -8.43 -1.88
CA VAL A 87 4.55 -8.95 -0.82
C VAL A 87 6.02 -8.69 -1.14
N LEU A 88 6.71 -7.95 -0.27
CA LEU A 88 8.14 -7.68 -0.38
C LEU A 88 8.92 -8.61 0.54
N TRP A 89 10.00 -9.22 0.05
CA TRP A 89 10.82 -10.14 0.84
C TRP A 89 12.30 -9.99 0.49
N ASN A 90 13.19 -10.38 1.41
CA ASN A 90 14.62 -10.10 1.25
C ASN A 90 15.25 -10.95 0.16
N GLY A 91 14.98 -12.25 0.13
CA GLY A 91 15.78 -13.18 -0.67
C GLY A 91 17.15 -13.45 -0.02
N LEU A 92 18.16 -13.78 -0.84
CA LEU A 92 19.52 -14.15 -0.39
C LEU A 92 19.52 -15.26 0.68
N ASN A 93 18.54 -16.16 0.65
CA ASN A 93 18.34 -17.22 1.63
C ASN A 93 18.01 -16.74 3.07
N LEU A 94 17.49 -15.52 3.26
CA LEU A 94 17.09 -15.06 4.60
C LEU A 94 15.87 -15.84 5.13
N GLU A 95 14.71 -15.67 4.49
CA GLU A 95 13.46 -16.23 4.97
C GLU A 95 13.27 -17.67 4.48
N LEU A 96 13.86 -18.65 5.17
CA LEU A 96 13.81 -20.07 4.78
C LEU A 96 12.38 -20.63 4.69
N TRP A 97 11.42 -19.96 5.32
CA TRP A 97 10.01 -20.29 5.31
C TRP A 97 9.23 -19.67 4.13
N PHE A 98 9.77 -18.64 3.46
CA PHE A 98 8.99 -17.78 2.56
C PHE A 98 8.44 -18.52 1.36
N GLU A 99 9.24 -19.32 0.65
CA GLU A 99 8.75 -19.99 -0.54
C GLU A 99 7.59 -20.97 -0.24
N LYS A 100 7.72 -21.74 0.84
CA LYS A 100 6.65 -22.66 1.29
C LYS A 100 5.40 -21.89 1.72
N PHE A 101 5.59 -20.75 2.36
CA PHE A 101 4.51 -19.85 2.72
C PHE A 101 3.81 -19.26 1.48
N PHE A 102 4.57 -18.70 0.56
CA PHE A 102 4.09 -17.96 -0.60
C PHE A 102 3.38 -18.86 -1.62
N ARG A 103 3.80 -20.13 -1.78
CA ARG A 103 3.10 -21.11 -2.63
C ARG A 103 1.64 -21.37 -2.23
N ARG A 104 1.23 -20.96 -1.02
CA ARG A 104 -0.17 -21.09 -0.55
C ARG A 104 -1.03 -19.89 -0.96
N LEU A 105 -0.43 -18.78 -1.38
CA LEU A 105 -1.13 -17.59 -1.82
C LEU A 105 -1.53 -17.74 -3.29
N LYS A 106 -2.67 -17.15 -3.65
CA LYS A 106 -3.17 -17.13 -5.03
C LYS A 106 -3.26 -15.70 -5.52
N ASN A 107 -2.73 -15.44 -6.71
CA ASN A 107 -2.82 -14.14 -7.39
C ASN A 107 -2.28 -12.95 -6.57
N VAL A 108 -1.33 -13.19 -5.67
CA VAL A 108 -0.62 -12.15 -4.93
C VAL A 108 0.77 -12.01 -5.55
N PRO A 109 1.18 -10.83 -6.03
CA PRO A 109 2.53 -10.64 -6.55
C PRO A 109 3.55 -10.50 -5.41
N SER A 110 4.81 -10.84 -5.69
CA SER A 110 5.93 -10.57 -4.79
C SER A 110 7.14 -9.98 -5.52
N ALA A 111 8.02 -9.34 -4.77
CA ALA A 111 9.30 -8.83 -5.26
C ALA A 111 10.41 -9.07 -4.23
N VAL A 112 11.57 -9.50 -4.73
CA VAL A 112 12.81 -9.61 -3.95
C VAL A 112 13.46 -8.24 -3.89
N VAL A 113 13.66 -7.69 -2.69
CA VAL A 113 14.17 -6.31 -2.56
C VAL A 113 15.70 -6.22 -2.57
N SER A 114 16.40 -7.34 -2.47
CA SER A 114 17.87 -7.39 -2.55
C SER A 114 18.41 -7.65 -3.97
N ASP A 115 17.56 -7.74 -4.98
CA ASP A 115 18.00 -8.00 -6.36
C ASP A 115 19.02 -6.95 -6.82
N GLY A 116 20.15 -7.40 -7.36
CA GLY A 116 21.26 -6.54 -7.79
C GLY A 116 22.32 -6.27 -6.70
N VAL A 117 22.10 -6.66 -5.45
CA VAL A 117 23.14 -6.65 -4.42
C VAL A 117 24.21 -7.70 -4.73
N THR A 118 25.48 -7.34 -4.57
CA THR A 118 26.59 -8.32 -4.54
C THR A 118 26.75 -8.85 -3.11
N PRO A 119 26.39 -10.11 -2.83
CA PRO A 119 26.42 -10.63 -1.46
C PRO A 119 27.85 -10.96 -1.01
N LEU A 120 28.09 -10.80 0.28
CA LEU A 120 29.25 -11.41 0.94
C LEU A 120 28.98 -12.89 1.16
N GLY A 121 29.99 -13.75 1.07
CA GLY A 121 29.87 -15.16 1.39
C GLY A 121 29.91 -15.43 2.89
N ILE A 122 29.13 -16.40 3.37
CA ILE A 122 29.30 -16.98 4.71
C ILE A 122 30.61 -17.77 4.73
N THR A 123 31.44 -17.59 5.76
CA THR A 123 32.82 -18.11 5.79
C THR A 123 32.97 -19.47 6.48
N GLU A 124 32.02 -19.86 7.33
CA GLU A 124 32.11 -21.07 8.15
C GLU A 124 30.75 -21.74 8.38
N GLY A 125 30.78 -22.96 8.90
CA GLY A 125 29.59 -23.72 9.27
C GLY A 125 28.82 -24.31 8.09
N PRO A 126 27.58 -24.80 8.33
CA PRO A 126 26.81 -25.56 7.34
C PRO A 126 26.33 -24.73 6.13
N TYR A 127 26.46 -23.40 6.20
CA TYR A 127 26.08 -22.48 5.13
C TYR A 127 27.30 -21.83 4.44
N ASN A 128 28.51 -22.34 4.69
CA ASN A 128 29.74 -21.84 4.07
C ASN A 128 29.60 -21.72 2.53
N GLY A 129 30.06 -20.59 1.98
CA GLY A 129 29.99 -20.26 0.56
C GLY A 129 28.63 -19.75 0.07
N LYS A 130 27.56 -19.82 0.89
CA LYS A 130 26.27 -19.23 0.53
C LYS A 130 26.25 -17.71 0.75
N PRO A 131 25.36 -16.98 0.06
CA PRO A 131 25.15 -15.56 0.31
C PRO A 131 24.80 -15.27 1.78
N ASN A 132 25.44 -14.25 2.35
CA ASN A 132 25.05 -13.67 3.62
C ASN A 132 23.85 -12.73 3.38
N PRO A 133 22.67 -13.00 3.98
CA PRO A 133 21.46 -12.27 3.65
C PRO A 133 21.38 -10.85 4.20
N HIS A 134 22.27 -10.47 5.14
CA HIS A 134 22.18 -9.24 5.93
C HIS A 134 22.66 -7.99 5.19
N ALA A 135 22.40 -7.90 3.89
CA ALA A 135 22.95 -6.87 3.01
C ALA A 135 22.44 -5.45 3.32
N TRP A 136 21.23 -5.33 3.90
CA TRP A 136 20.63 -4.05 4.31
C TRP A 136 21.44 -3.32 5.38
N MET A 137 22.38 -3.99 6.05
CA MET A 137 23.25 -3.37 7.05
C MET A 137 24.29 -2.42 6.44
N SER A 138 24.50 -2.48 5.12
CA SER A 138 25.28 -1.49 4.39
C SER A 138 24.35 -0.37 3.87
N PRO A 139 24.58 0.90 4.23
CA PRO A 139 23.82 2.02 3.67
C PRO A 139 23.90 2.12 2.14
N ASP A 140 25.03 1.73 1.54
CA ASP A 140 25.17 1.72 0.07
C ASP A 140 24.24 0.69 -0.57
N ASN A 141 24.13 -0.50 0.03
CA ASN A 141 23.17 -1.50 -0.44
C ASN A 141 21.73 -1.07 -0.16
N ALA A 142 21.47 -0.31 0.90
CA ALA A 142 20.12 0.17 1.21
C ALA A 142 19.52 1.03 0.09
N LEU A 143 20.36 1.70 -0.72
CA LEU A 143 19.90 2.40 -1.93
C LEU A 143 19.30 1.43 -2.96
N ILE A 144 19.95 0.28 -3.18
CA ILE A 144 19.43 -0.78 -4.07
C ILE A 144 18.09 -1.31 -3.55
N TYR A 145 17.98 -1.52 -2.24
CA TYR A 145 16.72 -1.94 -1.62
C TYR A 145 15.60 -0.92 -1.87
N VAL A 146 15.87 0.36 -1.64
CA VAL A 146 14.90 1.45 -1.87
C VAL A 146 14.48 1.51 -3.34
N ASP A 147 15.40 1.37 -4.28
CA ASP A 147 15.10 1.38 -5.72
C ASP A 147 14.22 0.19 -6.13
N ASN A 148 14.53 -1.01 -5.63
CA ASN A 148 13.73 -2.21 -5.89
C ASN A 148 12.32 -2.09 -5.29
N ILE A 149 12.21 -1.56 -4.07
CA ILE A 149 10.93 -1.27 -3.41
C ILE A 149 10.13 -0.27 -4.25
N ARG A 150 10.73 0.84 -4.67
CA ARG A 150 10.08 1.86 -5.50
C ARG A 150 9.57 1.27 -6.81
N ALA A 151 10.39 0.46 -7.49
CA ALA A 151 10.00 -0.19 -8.74
C ALA A 151 8.83 -1.17 -8.53
N ALA A 152 8.87 -1.96 -7.46
CA ALA A 152 7.81 -2.92 -7.14
C ALA A 152 6.48 -2.22 -6.79
N LEU A 153 6.54 -1.14 -6.00
CA LEU A 153 5.38 -0.32 -5.65
C LEU A 153 4.78 0.34 -6.90
N SER A 154 5.61 0.97 -7.73
CA SER A 154 5.17 1.63 -8.97
C SER A 154 4.52 0.66 -9.95
N LYS A 155 4.98 -0.59 -10.00
CA LYS A 155 4.37 -1.65 -10.81
C LYS A 155 3.03 -2.12 -10.25
N ALA A 156 2.93 -2.26 -8.93
CA ALA A 156 1.72 -2.73 -8.25
C ALA A 156 0.61 -1.66 -8.22
N ASP A 157 0.98 -0.39 -8.16
CA ASP A 157 0.07 0.76 -8.17
C ASP A 157 0.57 1.89 -9.10
N PRO A 158 0.38 1.74 -10.42
CA PRO A 158 0.87 2.73 -11.39
C PRO A 158 0.26 4.12 -11.24
N ALA A 159 -0.91 4.25 -10.58
CA ALA A 159 -1.56 5.54 -10.38
C ALA A 159 -0.81 6.44 -9.38
N ASN A 160 0.00 5.83 -8.50
CA ASN A 160 0.83 6.51 -7.51
C ASN A 160 2.33 6.37 -7.80
N ALA A 161 2.70 6.00 -9.03
CA ALA A 161 4.10 5.85 -9.42
C ALA A 161 4.84 7.20 -9.46
N ALA A 162 6.09 7.20 -8.98
CA ALA A 162 7.02 8.34 -9.02
C ALA A 162 8.41 7.92 -9.54
#